data_AF-A0A453EU73-F1
#
_entry.id   AF-A0A453EU73-F1
#
_cell.length_a   1.000
_cell.length_b   1.000
_cell.length_c   1.000
_cell.angle_alpha   90.00
_cell.angle_beta   90.00
_cell.angle_gamma   90.00
#
_symmetry.space_group_name_H-M   'P 1'
#
loop_
_entity.id
_entity.type
_entity.pdbx_description
1 polymer ?
#
loop_
_entity_poly.entity_id
_entity_poly.type
_entity_poly.pdbx_seq_one_letter_code
_entity_poly.pdbx_strand_id
1 'polypeptide(L)' 'SREEDSTEAVPVGEPLKVTGKGKKQRRHYLSFEYEGNTFELEDPVLLTPEQQKEKPYVAIIK' A
#
# COMPACT_ATOMS: atom_id res chain seq x y z
N SER A 1 -24.95 11.33 -3.34
CA SER A 1 -24.09 10.15 -3.49
C SER A 1 -22.75 10.65 -3.95
N ARG A 2 -21.74 10.68 -3.08
CA ARG A 2 -20.37 11.01 -3.50
C ARG A 2 -19.54 9.80 -3.11
N GLU A 3 -19.44 8.88 -4.06
CA GLU A 3 -18.43 7.84 -4.06
C GLU A 3 -17.09 8.58 -4.04
N GLU A 4 -16.49 8.67 -2.87
CA GLU A 4 -15.05 8.83 -2.76
C GLU A 4 -14.49 7.49 -3.21
N ASP A 5 -14.26 7.36 -4.52
CA ASP A 5 -13.53 6.24 -5.10
C ASP A 5 -12.30 6.00 -4.24
N SER A 6 -12.37 4.92 -3.46
CA SER A 6 -11.43 4.63 -2.41
C SER A 6 -10.16 4.17 -3.11
N THR A 7 -9.22 5.10 -3.33
CA THR A 7 -7.84 4.78 -3.73
C THR A 7 -7.12 4.15 -2.55
N GLU A 8 -7.69 3.08 -2.00
CA GLU A 8 -7.13 2.34 -0.88
C GLU A 8 -6.46 1.09 -1.45
N ALA A 9 -5.25 0.80 -0.98
CA ALA A 9 -4.54 -0.40 -1.39
C ALA A 9 -5.29 -1.64 -0.89
N VAL A 10 -5.55 -2.58 -1.80
CA VAL A 10 -6.23 -3.83 -1.49
C VAL A 10 -5.19 -4.95 -1.41
N PRO A 11 -5.06 -5.68 -0.29
CA PRO A 11 -4.09 -6.76 -0.19
C PRO A 11 -4.45 -7.90 -1.15
N VAL A 12 -3.44 -8.48 -1.77
CA VAL A 12 -3.60 -9.62 -2.69
C VAL A 12 -3.10 -10.90 -2.00
N GLY A 13 -3.93 -11.94 -2.06
CA GLY A 13 -3.62 -13.26 -1.50
C GLY A 13 -3.76 -13.38 0.02
N GLU A 14 -3.17 -14.44 0.57
CA GLU A 14 -3.25 -14.77 1.99
C GLU A 14 -2.17 -14.05 2.82
N PRO A 15 -2.45 -13.68 4.07
CA PRO A 15 -1.46 -13.05 4.93
C PRO A 15 -0.35 -14.03 5.30
N LEU A 16 0.91 -13.65 5.05
CA LEU A 16 2.08 -14.46 5.38
C LEU A 16 2.37 -14.48 6.86
N LYS A 17 2.06 -13.37 7.52
CA LYS A 17 2.31 -13.22 8.95
C LYS A 17 1.21 -12.39 9.58
N VAL A 18 0.77 -12.86 10.73
CA VAL A 18 -0.10 -12.09 11.62
C VAL A 18 0.70 -11.75 12.87
N THR A 19 0.77 -10.46 13.20
CA THR A 19 1.52 -9.94 14.36
C THR A 19 0.60 -9.14 15.27
N GLY A 20 0.95 -9.03 16.55
CA GLY A 20 0.12 -8.31 17.54
C GLY A 20 -1.11 -9.09 17.99
N LYS A 21 -1.94 -8.46 18.83
CA LYS A 21 -3.15 -9.05 19.41
C LYS A 21 -4.26 -8.00 19.53
N GLY A 22 -5.52 -8.45 19.48
CA GLY A 22 -6.70 -7.58 19.59
C GLY A 22 -6.70 -6.47 18.54
N LYS A 23 -6.96 -5.22 18.96
CA LYS A 23 -7.03 -4.04 18.08
C LYS A 23 -5.70 -3.65 17.42
N LYS A 24 -4.57 -4.18 17.91
CA LYS A 24 -3.23 -3.92 17.34
C LYS A 24 -2.74 -5.05 16.45
N GLN A 25 -3.61 -5.99 16.09
CA GLN A 25 -3.26 -7.06 15.18
C GLN A 25 -3.00 -6.49 13.77
N ARG A 26 -1.89 -6.89 13.16
CA ARG A 26 -1.50 -6.53 11.79
C ARG A 26 -1.28 -7.79 10.97
N ARG A 27 -1.78 -7.79 9.74
CA ARG A 27 -1.59 -8.84 8.74
C ARG A 27 -0.61 -8.31 7.70
N HIS A 28 0.39 -9.11 7.36
CA HIS A 28 1.46 -8.77 6.42
C HIS A 28 1.28 -9.59 5.15
N TYR A 29 1.36 -8.94 3.99
CA TYR A 29 1.09 -9.51 2.67
C TYR A 29 2.32 -9.34 1.77
N LEU A 30 2.46 -10.17 0.73
CA LEU A 30 3.54 -10.05 -0.26
C LEU A 30 3.25 -8.97 -1.30
N SER A 31 1.97 -8.72 -1.59
CA SER A 31 1.55 -7.81 -2.63
C SER A 31 0.21 -7.16 -2.34
N PHE A 32 -0.04 -6.04 -3.02
CA PHE A 32 -1.29 -5.31 -2.97
C PHE A 32 -1.59 -4.70 -4.34
N GLU A 33 -2.88 -4.46 -4.60
CA GLU A 33 -3.35 -3.72 -5.76
C GLU A 33 -3.66 -2.28 -5.36
N TYR A 34 -3.19 -1.33 -6.16
CA TYR A 34 -3.47 0.10 -5.99
C TYR A 34 -3.62 0.74 -7.38
N GLU A 35 -4.75 1.42 -7.60
CA GLU A 35 -5.10 2.04 -8.89
C GLU A 35 -4.96 1.08 -10.09
N GLY A 36 -5.35 -0.18 -9.89
CA GLY A 36 -5.29 -1.24 -10.91
C GLY A 36 -3.89 -1.80 -11.20
N ASN A 37 -2.86 -1.36 -10.45
CA ASN A 37 -1.50 -1.90 -10.52
C ASN A 37 -1.23 -2.80 -9.31
N THR A 38 -0.61 -3.95 -9.55
CA THR A 38 -0.12 -4.82 -8.46
C THR A 38 1.33 -4.45 -8.13
N PHE A 39 1.61 -4.31 -6.84
CA PHE A 39 2.94 -4.04 -6.32
C PHE A 39 3.36 -5.15 -5.36
N GLU A 40 4.62 -5.57 -5.42
CA GLU A 40 5.20 -6.59 -4.55
C GLU A 40 6.29 -6.01 -3.64
N LEU A 41 6.70 -6.77 -2.61
CA LEU A 41 7.88 -6.41 -1.83
C LEU A 41 9.11 -6.33 -2.73
N GLU A 42 10.04 -5.43 -2.40
CA GLU A 42 11.25 -5.10 -3.17
C GLU A 42 11.02 -4.28 -4.46
N ASP A 43 9.77 -4.01 -4.86
CA ASP A 43 9.52 -3.14 -6.01
C ASP A 43 9.88 -1.67 -5.70
N PRO A 44 10.57 -0.98 -6.63
CA PRO A 44 10.77 0.45 -6.54
C PRO A 44 9.50 1.21 -6.95
N VAL A 45 9.08 2.17 -6.13
CA VAL A 45 7.90 3.01 -6.38
C VAL A 45 8.25 4.49 -6.36
N LEU A 46 7.57 5.26 -7.21
CA LEU A 46 7.60 6.71 -7.18
C LEU A 46 6.42 7.21 -6.35
N LEU A 47 6.72 7.97 -5.31
CA LEU A 47 5.73 8.49 -4.39
C LEU A 47 5.47 9.96 -4.70
N THR A 48 4.21 10.24 -5.02
CA THR A 48 3.72 11.59 -5.31
C THR A 48 3.56 12.33 -3.98
N PRO A 49 4.19 13.50 -3.81
CA PRO A 49 4.08 14.25 -2.57
C PRO A 49 2.70 14.90 -2.45
N GLU A 50 2.24 15.07 -1.22
CA GLU A 50 0.94 15.73 -0.93
C GLU A 50 0.95 17.22 -1.32
N GLN A 51 2.13 17.84 -1.33
CA GLN A 51 2.31 19.26 -1.65
C GLN A 51 2.91 19.42 -3.05
N GLN A 52 2.22 20.19 -3.90
CA GLN A 52 2.54 20.35 -5.33
C GLN A 52 3.94 20.90 -5.64
N LYS A 53 4.64 21.48 -4.66
CA LYS A 53 5.99 22.07 -4.83
C LYS A 53 7.11 21.14 -4.40
N GLU A 54 6.78 19.99 -3.83
CA GLU A 54 7.77 18.99 -3.44
C GLU A 54 8.11 18.08 -4.63
N LYS A 55 9.34 17.59 -4.66
CA LYS A 55 9.77 16.65 -5.69
C LYS A 55 9.27 15.25 -5.32
N PRO A 56 8.84 14.44 -6.29
CA PRO A 56 8.51 13.04 -6.03
C PRO A 56 9.77 12.29 -5.60
N TYR A 57 9.57 11.27 -4.77
CA TYR A 57 10.65 10.47 -4.20
C TYR A 57 10.50 9.01 -4.60
N VAL A 58 11.63 8.35 -4.84
CA VAL A 58 11.67 6.91 -5.11
C VAL A 58 11.92 6.17 -3.81
N ALA A 59 11.13 5.14 -3.53
CA ALA A 59 11.28 4.23 -2.39
C ALA A 59 11.22 2.77 -2.85
N ILE A 60 11.60 1.84 -1.96
CA ILE A 60 11.50 0.40 -2.18
C ILE A 60 10.52 -0.15 -1.15
N ILE A 61 9.57 -0.98 -1.58
CA ILE A 61 8.58 -1.64 -0.71
C ILE A 61 9.28 -2.73 0.13
N LYS A 62 8.96 -2.84 1.42
CA LYS A 62 9.56 -3.80 2.37
C LYS A 62 8.52 -4.43 3.30
#